data_AF-A0A7S0MMT2-F1
#
_entry.id   AF-A0A7S0MMT2-F1
#
_cell.length_a   1.000
_cell.length_b   1.000
_cell.length_c   1.000
_cell.angle_alpha   90.00
_cell.angle_beta   90.00
_cell.angle_gamma   90.00
#
_symmetry.space_group_name_H-M   'P 1'
#
loop_
_entity.id
_entity.type
_entity.pdbx_description
1 polymer ?
#
loop_
_entity_poly.entity_id
_entity_poly.type
_entity_poly.pdbx_seq_one_letter_code
_entity_poly.pdbx_strand_id
1 'polypeptide(L)'
;SEAQSRAGRAGKRRARANFVPYRDSKLTRLLKDSFGGNCRTVMITNVSPAGNQYEETVNSLKYANRAKDIKTKVAQNVVELDAHVLQYQHIIRELRQEVMELKQQLAANGPKGGMFP
;
A
#
# COMPACT_ATOMS: atom_id res chain seq x y z
N SER A 1 -7.49 56.82 21.94
CA SER A 1 -7.33 56.56 20.50
C SER A 1 -5.85 56.32 20.29
N GLU A 2 -5.34 55.28 19.64
CA GLU A 2 -5.78 54.55 18.44
C GLU A 2 -5.43 53.06 18.68
N ALA A 3 -6.41 52.16 18.83
CA ALA A 3 -7.08 51.46 17.74
C ALA A 3 -6.10 50.79 16.74
N GLN A 4 -5.74 49.55 17.06
CA GLN A 4 -5.78 48.38 16.16
C GLN A 4 -5.31 48.58 14.71
N SER A 5 -4.10 48.13 14.38
CA SER A 5 -3.87 47.51 13.08
C SER A 5 -2.65 46.60 13.09
N ARG A 6 -2.91 45.31 12.82
CA ARG A 6 -2.03 44.27 12.23
C ARG A 6 -2.31 42.89 12.86
N ALA A 7 -3.58 42.49 12.81
CA ALA A 7 -3.91 41.08 12.78
C ALA A 7 -3.45 40.53 11.41
N GLY A 8 -2.22 40.03 11.38
CA GLY A 8 -1.68 39.31 10.24
C GLY A 8 -2.56 38.10 9.93
N ARG A 9 -3.15 38.10 8.74
CA ARG A 9 -4.00 37.06 8.19
C ARG A 9 -3.17 35.78 8.00
N ALA A 10 -3.06 34.95 9.04
CA ALA A 10 -2.46 33.62 8.91
C ALA A 10 -3.44 32.72 8.15
N GLY A 11 -3.29 32.74 6.82
CA GLY A 11 -4.05 31.91 5.90
C GLY A 11 -4.01 30.46 6.33
N LYS A 12 -5.19 29.85 6.40
CA LYS A 12 -5.42 28.42 6.58
C LYS A 12 -4.64 27.67 5.50
N ARG A 13 -3.40 27.23 5.81
CA ARG A 13 -2.63 26.29 4.97
C ARG A 13 -3.48 25.02 4.93
N ARG A 14 -4.30 24.89 3.89
CA ARG A 14 -4.88 23.60 3.50
C ARG A 14 -3.72 22.63 3.51
N ALA A 15 -3.84 21.58 4.33
CA ALA A 15 -2.90 20.47 4.36
C ALA A 15 -2.87 19.88 2.95
N ARG A 16 -2.02 20.45 2.09
CA ARG A 16 -1.56 19.80 0.89
C ARG A 16 -0.86 18.58 1.44
N ALA A 17 -1.47 17.41 1.29
CA ALA A 17 -0.80 16.14 1.53
C ALA A 17 0.63 16.29 1.00
N ASN A 18 1.62 16.14 1.89
CA ASN A 18 3.03 16.44 1.63
C ASN A 18 3.43 15.95 0.24
N PHE A 19 3.48 16.86 -0.73
CA PHE A 19 3.80 16.51 -2.11
C PHE A 19 5.28 16.18 -2.15
N VAL A 20 5.60 14.90 -2.32
CA VAL A 20 6.98 14.44 -2.50
C VAL A 20 7.28 14.41 -4.00
N PRO A 21 8.24 15.20 -4.49
CA PRO A 21 8.47 15.42 -5.92
C PRO A 21 9.28 14.29 -6.57
N TYR A 22 8.75 13.07 -6.57
CA TYR A 22 9.42 11.91 -7.20
C TYR A 22 9.62 12.08 -8.72
N ARG A 23 8.91 13.02 -9.35
CA ARG A 23 8.93 13.24 -10.80
C ARG A 23 9.99 14.24 -11.27
N ASP A 24 10.71 14.90 -10.36
CA ASP A 24 11.71 15.91 -10.72
C ASP A 24 12.96 15.28 -11.36
N SER A 25 13.21 13.99 -11.12
CA SER A 25 14.28 13.25 -11.78
C SER A 25 13.89 11.81 -12.13
N LYS A 26 14.58 11.23 -13.12
CA LYS A 26 14.41 9.80 -13.46
C LYS A 26 14.82 8.89 -12.30
N LEU A 27 15.87 9.25 -11.56
CA LEU A 27 16.37 8.49 -10.41
C LEU A 27 15.34 8.43 -9.28
N THR A 28 14.79 9.58 -8.87
CA THR A 28 13.75 9.64 -7.81
C THR A 28 12.46 8.94 -8.22
N ARG A 29 12.19 8.83 -9.53
CA ARG A 29 11.03 8.11 -10.05
C ARG A 29 11.20 6.59 -9.95
N LEU A 30 12.40 6.09 -10.26
CA LEU A 30 12.74 4.67 -10.10
C LEU A 30 12.78 4.26 -8.63
N LEU A 31 13.30 5.14 -7.77
CA LEU A 31 13.42 4.90 -6.32
C LEU A 31 12.19 5.32 -5.50
N LYS A 32 11.08 5.67 -6.16
CA LYS A 32 9.85 6.10 -5.48
C LYS A 32 9.41 5.09 -4.42
N ASP A 33 9.47 3.80 -4.76
CA ASP A 33 9.03 2.74 -3.86
C ASP A 33 10.01 2.54 -2.70
N SER A 34 11.29 2.86 -2.88
CA SER A 34 12.31 2.83 -1.83
C SER A 34 12.15 3.95 -0.81
N PHE A 35 11.71 5.14 -1.22
CA PHE A 35 11.60 6.31 -0.33
C PHE A 35 10.22 6.48 0.34
N GLY A 36 9.22 5.68 -0.03
CA GLY A 36 7.90 5.81 0.60
C GLY A 36 6.88 4.77 0.19
N GLY A 37 7.30 3.72 -0.52
CA GLY A 37 6.44 2.63 -0.95
C GLY A 37 6.72 1.35 -0.19
N ASN A 38 6.48 0.23 -0.87
CA ASN A 38 6.64 -1.11 -0.35
C ASN A 38 8.08 -1.61 -0.55
N CYS A 39 9.00 -1.13 0.27
CA CYS A 39 10.39 -1.55 0.22
C CYS A 39 11.06 -1.48 1.60
N ARG A 40 11.93 -2.46 1.89
CA ARG A 40 12.89 -2.37 2.99
C ARG A 40 14.16 -1.73 2.45
N THR A 41 14.37 -0.47 2.76
CA THR A 41 15.47 0.33 2.21
C THR A 41 16.53 0.60 3.27
N VAL A 42 17.80 0.42 2.89
CA VAL A 42 18.97 0.75 3.70
C VAL A 42 19.81 1.76 2.94
N MET A 43 20.24 2.82 3.62
CA MET A 43 21.15 3.83 3.06
C MET A 43 22.52 3.69 3.72
N ILE A 44 23.56 3.53 2.90
CA ILE A 44 24.95 3.57 3.34
C ILE A 44 25.52 4.92 2.92
N THR A 45 26.06 5.67 3.87
CA THR A 45 26.67 6.99 3.62
C THR A 45 28.17 6.90 3.82
N ASN A 46 28.92 7.08 2.74
CA ASN A 46 30.38 7.07 2.77
C ASN A 46 30.88 8.50 3.01
N VAL A 47 31.79 8.66 3.97
CA VAL A 47 32.37 9.96 4.34
C VAL A 47 33.90 9.88 4.33
N SER A 48 34.54 11.01 4.07
CA SER A 48 36.00 11.12 4.10
C SER A 48 36.46 11.59 5.49
N PRO A 49 37.52 11.01 6.07
CA PRO A 49 38.10 11.50 7.32
C PRO A 49 38.96 12.77 7.13
N ALA A 50 39.18 13.22 5.90
CA ALA A 50 40.05 14.36 5.62
C ALA A 50 39.38 15.70 6.02
N GLY A 51 40.13 16.57 6.69
CA GLY A 51 39.62 17.84 7.21
C GLY A 51 39.16 18.83 6.13
N ASN A 52 39.69 18.74 4.91
CA ASN A 52 39.23 19.53 3.77
C ASN A 52 37.81 19.18 3.31
N GLN A 53 37.32 17.98 3.63
CA GLN A 53 36.00 17.48 3.26
C GLN A 53 35.00 17.58 4.41
N TYR A 54 35.30 18.36 5.45
CA TYR A 54 34.48 18.46 6.65
C TYR A 54 33.05 18.92 6.33
N GLU A 55 32.88 19.99 5.53
CA GLU A 55 31.56 20.52 5.20
C GLU A 55 30.69 19.52 4.43
N GLU A 56 31.27 18.85 3.44
CA GLU A 56 30.56 17.84 2.63
C GLU A 56 30.22 16.60 3.46
N THR A 57 31.09 16.21 4.40
CA THR A 57 30.84 15.14 5.37
C THR A 57 29.64 15.49 6.25
N VAL A 58 29.60 16.72 6.78
CA VAL A 58 28.47 17.20 7.58
C VAL A 58 27.17 17.23 6.76
N ASN A 59 27.21 17.68 5.50
CA ASN A 59 26.03 17.71 4.64
C ASN A 59 25.50 16.30 4.33
N SER A 60 26.40 15.36 4.06
CA SER A 60 26.07 13.95 3.81
C SER A 60 25.42 13.30 5.04
N LEU A 61 25.98 13.51 6.23
CA LEU A 61 25.43 13.00 7.48
C LEU A 61 24.09 13.64 7.84
N LYS A 62 23.92 14.95 7.59
CA LYS A 62 22.61 15.62 7.74
C LYS A 62 21.55 14.98 6.84
N TYR A 63 21.91 14.65 5.60
CA TYR A 63 21.00 13.94 4.71
C TYR A 63 20.67 12.53 5.21
N ALA A 64 21.68 11.77 5.63
CA ALA A 64 21.49 10.43 6.20
C ALA A 64 20.56 10.46 7.43
N ASN A 65 20.72 11.47 8.30
CA ASN A 65 19.84 11.65 9.46
C ASN A 65 18.39 11.90 9.05
N ARG A 66 18.14 12.71 8.01
CA ARG A 66 16.77 12.90 7.48
C ARG A 66 16.24 11.63 6.81
N ALA A 67 17.09 10.90 6.10
CA ALA A 67 16.70 9.65 5.42
C ALA A 67 16.26 8.57 6.41
N LYS A 68 16.85 8.54 7.63
CA LYS A 68 16.44 7.65 8.72
C LYS A 68 14.99 7.84 9.14
N ASP A 69 14.45 9.06 9.08
CA ASP A 69 13.10 9.37 9.53
C ASP A 69 12.02 9.01 8.48
N ILE A 70 12.43 8.57 7.30
CA ILE A 70 11.52 8.13 6.24
C ILE A 70 10.84 6.83 6.65
N LYS A 71 9.52 6.88 6.84
CA LYS A 71 8.70 5.72 7.19
C LYS A 71 8.23 5.01 5.92
N THR A 72 8.66 3.77 5.72
CA THR A 72 8.15 2.91 4.64
C THR A 72 7.02 2.01 5.16
N LYS A 73 6.06 1.68 4.29
CA LYS A 73 4.98 0.73 4.60
C LYS A 73 5.25 -0.54 3.81
N VAL A 74 5.87 -1.52 4.48
CA VAL A 74 6.26 -2.77 3.84
C VAL A 74 5.11 -3.78 3.97
N ALA A 75 4.67 -4.31 2.85
CA ALA A 75 3.73 -5.41 2.73
C ALA A 75 4.39 -6.54 1.95
N GLN A 76 4.11 -7.80 2.29
CA GLN A 76 4.62 -8.92 1.51
C GLN A 76 3.96 -8.88 0.12
N ASN A 77 4.77 -8.88 -0.94
CA ASN A 77 4.27 -9.01 -2.31
C ASN A 77 3.84 -10.47 -2.54
N VAL A 78 2.69 -10.86 -1.99
CA VAL A 78 2.07 -12.14 -2.29
C VAL A 78 1.29 -11.96 -3.58
N VAL A 79 1.68 -12.70 -4.62
CA VAL A 79 0.87 -12.83 -5.83
C VAL A 79 -0.24 -13.82 -5.48
N GLU A 80 -1.40 -13.32 -5.04
CA GLU A 80 -2.58 -14.11 -4.62
C GLU A 80 -3.25 -14.88 -5.78
N LEU A 81 -2.51 -15.28 -6.81
CA LEU A 81 -3.09 -16.08 -7.89
C LEU A 81 -3.43 -17.49 -7.39
N ASP A 82 -2.62 -18.07 -6.50
CA ASP A 82 -2.86 -19.42 -5.98
C ASP A 82 -3.92 -19.46 -4.88
N ALA A 83 -3.98 -18.45 -4.00
CA ALA A 83 -4.94 -18.44 -2.89
C ALA A 83 -6.39 -18.33 -3.39
N HIS A 84 -6.64 -17.45 -4.36
CA HIS A 84 -7.98 -17.28 -4.93
C HIS A 84 -8.38 -18.45 -5.82
N VAL A 85 -7.48 -18.99 -6.65
CA VAL A 85 -7.80 -20.14 -7.50
C VAL A 85 -8.17 -21.36 -6.65
N LEU A 86 -7.43 -21.63 -5.57
CA LEU A 86 -7.74 -22.71 -4.64
C LEU A 86 -9.06 -22.50 -3.89
N GLN A 87 -9.33 -21.27 -3.42
CA GLN A 87 -10.62 -20.93 -2.79
C GLN A 87 -11.80 -21.08 -3.76
N TYR A 88 -11.68 -20.56 -4.98
CA TYR A 88 -12.73 -20.69 -6.00
C TYR A 88 -12.94 -22.16 -6.39
N GLN A 89 -11.88 -22.96 -6.52
CA GLN A 89 -12.02 -24.40 -6.78
C GLN A 89 -12.76 -25.13 -5.65
N HIS A 90 -12.49 -24.77 -4.40
CA HIS A 90 -13.18 -25.34 -3.24
C HIS A 90 -14.68 -24.98 -3.25
N ILE A 91 -15.00 -23.69 -3.39
CA ILE A 91 -16.39 -23.19 -3.44
C ILE A 91 -17.17 -23.83 -4.61
N ILE A 92 -16.55 -23.93 -5.80
CA ILE A 92 -17.18 -24.56 -6.96
C ILE A 92 -17.47 -26.05 -6.69
N ARG A 93 -16.60 -26.73 -5.97
CA ARG A 93 -16.77 -28.15 -5.64
C ARG A 93 -17.93 -28.35 -4.66
N GLU A 94 -18.00 -27.55 -3.60
CA GLU A 94 -19.09 -27.59 -2.62
C GLU A 94 -20.44 -27.26 -3.26
N LEU A 95 -20.53 -26.16 -4.02
CA LEU A 95 -21.77 -25.76 -4.69
C LEU A 95 -22.26 -26.82 -5.67
N ARG A 96 -21.35 -27.49 -6.39
CA ARG A 96 -21.73 -28.59 -7.31
C ARG A 96 -22.28 -29.80 -6.56
N GLN A 97 -21.76 -30.09 -5.38
CA GLN A 97 -22.21 -31.21 -4.55
C GLN A 97 -23.60 -30.91 -3.98
N GLU A 98 -23.81 -29.70 -3.47
CA GLU A 98 -25.11 -29.26 -2.94
C GLU A 98 -26.19 -29.24 -4.04
N VAL A 99 -25.85 -28.77 -5.24
CA VAL A 99 -26.75 -28.84 -6.41
C VAL A 99 -27.10 -30.28 -6.78
N MET A 100 -26.16 -31.21 -6.66
CA MET A 100 -26.40 -32.62 -6.94
C MET A 100 -27.36 -33.22 -5.92
N GLU A 101 -27.11 -32.99 -4.64
CA GLU A 101 -27.96 -33.47 -3.53
C GLU A 101 -29.38 -32.90 -3.61
N LEU A 102 -29.51 -31.59 -3.83
CA LEU A 102 -30.82 -30.93 -3.96
C LEU A 102 -31.59 -31.44 -5.20
N LYS A 103 -30.92 -31.64 -6.33
CA LYS A 103 -31.55 -32.24 -7.52
C LYS A 103 -32.00 -33.68 -7.26
N GLN A 104 -31.22 -34.45 -6.49
CA GLN A 104 -31.57 -35.83 -6.15
C GLN A 104 -32.74 -35.88 -5.16
N GLN A 105 -32.80 -34.96 -4.20
CA GLN A 105 -33.94 -34.79 -3.30
C GLN A 105 -35.20 -34.36 -4.04
N LEU A 106 -35.10 -33.46 -5.01
CA LEU A 106 -36.24 -33.07 -5.87
C LEU A 106 -36.69 -34.21 -6.80
N ALA A 107 -35.78 -35.06 -7.26
CA ALA A 107 -36.12 -36.26 -8.04
C ALA A 107 -36.77 -37.35 -7.16
N ALA A 108 -36.35 -37.48 -5.90
CA ALA A 108 -36.92 -38.43 -4.94
C ALA A 108 -38.25 -37.94 -4.34
N ASN A 109 -38.41 -36.63 -4.16
CA ASN A 109 -39.64 -35.96 -3.72
C ASN A 109 -40.46 -35.36 -4.89
N GLY A 110 -40.19 -35.80 -6.12
CA GLY A 110 -41.05 -35.50 -7.27
C GLY A 110 -42.49 -35.88 -6.95
N PRO A 111 -43.48 -35.06 -7.32
CA PRO A 111 -44.81 -35.08 -6.72
C PRO A 111 -45.46 -36.46 -6.85
N LYS A 112 -45.68 -37.12 -5.71
CA LYS A 112 -46.69 -38.18 -5.59
C LYS A 112 -48.06 -37.50 -5.53
N GLY A 113 -48.59 -37.11 -6.68
CA GLY A 113 -49.95 -36.58 -6.78
C GLY A 113 -50.28 -36.22 -8.22
N GLY A 114 -51.18 -36.91 -8.92
CA GLY A 114 -51.97 -38.08 -8.58
C GLY A 114 -52.16 -38.91 -9.85
N MET A 115 -52.14 -40.22 -9.67
CA MET A 115 -52.34 -41.21 -10.73
C MET A 115 -53.72 -41.87 -10.51
N PHE A 116 -54.54 -41.81 -11.56
CA PHE A 116 -55.79 -42.54 -11.87
C PHE A 116 -57.15 -42.08 -11.31
N PRO A 117 -58.26 -42.38 -12.01
CA PRO A 117 -58.44 -42.87 -13.40
C PRO A 117 -58.97 -41.81 -14.39
#